data_AF-A0A9X5SEI4-F1
#
_entry.id   AF-A0A9X5SEI4-F1
#
_cell.length_a   1.000
_cell.length_b   1.000
_cell.length_c   1.000
_cell.angle_alpha   90.00
_cell.angle_beta   90.00
_cell.angle_gamma   90.00
#
_symmetry.space_group_name_H-M   'P 1'
#
loop_
_entity.id
_entity.type
_entity.pdbx_description
1 polymer ?
#
loop_
_entity_poly.entity_id
_entity_poly.type
_entity_poly.pdbx_seq_one_letter_code
_entity_poly.pdbx_strand_id
1 'polypeptide(L)'
;MNTYQEEPDGFILYDERPDPFDNRRASRTRFAAVNLPILLGISAVSALLLWLSQSCLQYCGISRQIGGAVQVFAIALYGLLHYQSTWLEKRCNDAGKGHYPAIWMFRISIVLAAISLILPVFTLPMVAGGLLQFVYGMILPSNPLPNLMGYPKTNSTALQICALLACITAVLMALGLLHWF
;
A
#
# COMPACT_ATOMS: atom_id res chain seq x y z
N MET A 1 -10.26 40.64 -14.69
CA MET A 1 -9.82 40.00 -13.43
C MET A 1 -10.32 38.56 -13.51
N ASN A 2 -9.52 37.66 -14.09
CA ASN A 2 -9.94 36.29 -14.35
C ASN A 2 -9.71 35.46 -13.10
N THR A 3 -10.79 34.94 -12.54
CA THR A 3 -10.80 33.97 -11.46
C THR A 3 -10.27 32.64 -11.99
N TYR A 4 -9.00 32.34 -11.73
CA TYR A 4 -8.46 31.00 -11.91
C TYR A 4 -9.08 30.11 -10.84
N GLN A 5 -9.88 29.16 -11.28
CA GLN A 5 -10.40 28.08 -10.45
C GLN A 5 -9.21 27.19 -10.11
N GLU A 6 -8.74 27.21 -8.86
CA GLU A 6 -7.73 26.28 -8.35
C GLU A 6 -8.28 24.85 -8.48
N GLU A 7 -7.80 24.13 -9.50
CA GLU A 7 -8.04 22.71 -9.63
C GLU A 7 -7.22 22.00 -8.54
N PRO A 8 -7.83 21.19 -7.65
CA PRO A 8 -7.18 20.69 -6.43
C PRO A 8 -6.16 19.56 -6.69
N ASP A 9 -5.82 19.30 -7.95
CA ASP A 9 -4.89 18.26 -8.38
C ASP A 9 -3.69 18.90 -9.08
N GLY A 10 -2.50 18.59 -8.57
CA GLY A 10 -1.24 19.20 -8.98
C GLY A 10 -1.06 19.24 -10.50
N PHE A 11 -0.71 20.42 -11.02
CA PHE A 11 -0.34 20.59 -12.41
C PHE A 11 0.79 19.64 -12.79
N ILE A 12 0.59 18.83 -13.84
CA ILE A 12 1.67 18.06 -14.45
C ILE A 12 2.55 19.07 -15.19
N LEU A 13 3.63 19.53 -14.56
CA LEU A 13 4.67 20.22 -15.30
C LEU A 13 5.45 19.18 -16.13
N TYR A 14 5.30 19.30 -17.44
CA TYR A 14 6.09 18.58 -18.42
C TYR A 14 7.45 19.28 -18.55
N ASP A 15 8.54 18.51 -18.48
CA ASP A 15 9.89 19.02 -18.68
C ASP A 15 10.38 18.61 -20.07
N GLU A 16 10.98 19.55 -20.80
CA GLU A 16 11.59 19.30 -22.11
C GLU A 16 12.92 18.53 -21.99
N ARG A 17 13.55 18.51 -20.79
CA ARG A 17 14.76 17.70 -20.49
C ARG A 17 14.65 16.96 -19.15
N PRO A 18 13.80 15.93 -19.07
CA PRO A 18 13.66 15.12 -17.86
C PRO A 18 14.95 14.36 -17.50
N ASP A 19 15.20 14.25 -16.20
CA ASP A 19 16.09 13.29 -15.51
C ASP A 19 16.05 11.85 -16.07
N PRO A 20 16.96 11.33 -16.93
CA PRO A 20 16.91 9.91 -17.34
C PRO A 20 17.08 8.92 -16.18
N PHE A 21 17.75 9.35 -15.10
CA PHE A 21 18.01 8.55 -13.91
C PHE A 21 16.99 8.77 -12.80
N ASP A 22 16.03 9.69 -12.97
CA ASP A 22 14.99 9.90 -11.98
C ASP A 22 14.10 8.65 -11.85
N ASN A 23 13.94 8.19 -10.61
CA ASN A 23 13.22 6.98 -10.21
C ASN A 23 11.97 7.31 -9.38
N ARG A 24 11.54 8.57 -9.40
CA ARG A 24 10.34 9.06 -8.69
C ARG A 24 9.03 8.65 -9.35
N ARG A 25 9.05 7.99 -10.52
CA ARG A 25 7.88 7.40 -11.18
C ARG A 25 7.84 5.88 -11.09
N ALA A 26 6.63 5.36 -10.93
CA ALA A 26 6.32 3.94 -11.06
C ALA A 26 5.12 3.73 -11.98
N SER A 27 5.31 2.94 -13.05
CA SER A 27 4.20 2.49 -13.88
C SER A 27 3.26 1.60 -13.06
N ARG A 28 2.01 1.46 -13.49
CA ARG A 28 1.02 0.56 -12.84
C ARG A 28 1.56 -0.86 -12.66
N THR A 29 2.20 -1.42 -13.70
CA THR A 29 2.79 -2.76 -13.66
C THR A 29 3.93 -2.85 -12.66
N ARG A 30 4.80 -1.84 -12.60
CA ARG A 30 5.93 -1.81 -11.66
C ARG A 30 5.45 -1.65 -10.22
N PHE A 31 4.46 -0.80 -9.99
CA PHE A 31 3.78 -0.67 -8.71
C PHE A 31 3.19 -2.01 -8.27
N ALA A 32 2.41 -2.66 -9.13
CA ALA A 32 1.81 -3.96 -8.81
C ALA A 32 2.87 -5.03 -8.47
N ALA A 33 3.90 -5.15 -9.31
CA ALA A 33 4.96 -6.14 -9.12
C ALA A 33 5.73 -5.96 -7.80
N VAL A 34 6.07 -4.72 -7.43
CA VAL A 34 6.79 -4.45 -6.17
C VAL A 34 5.89 -4.65 -4.95
N ASN A 35 4.58 -4.49 -5.10
CA ASN A 35 3.63 -4.77 -4.03
C ASN A 35 3.34 -6.26 -3.82
N LEU A 36 3.71 -7.17 -4.74
CA LEU A 36 3.53 -8.61 -4.56
C LEU A 36 4.12 -9.14 -3.22
N PRO A 37 5.42 -8.95 -2.91
CA PRO A 37 5.98 -9.41 -1.64
C PRO A 37 5.36 -8.70 -0.42
N ILE A 38 4.86 -7.48 -0.60
CA ILE A 38 4.21 -6.71 0.48
C ILE A 38 2.86 -7.34 0.81
N LEU A 39 2.03 -7.61 -0.21
CA LEU A 39 0.74 -8.27 -0.05
C LEU A 39 0.91 -9.65 0.58
N LEU A 40 1.90 -10.43 0.12
CA LEU A 40 2.25 -11.71 0.74
C LEU A 40 2.65 -11.54 2.20
N GLY A 41 3.52 -10.57 2.52
CA GLY A 41 3.93 -10.26 3.88
C GLY A 41 2.76 -9.88 4.78
N ILE A 42 1.88 -8.98 4.32
CA ILE A 42 0.67 -8.59 5.05
C ILE A 42 -0.21 -9.82 5.28
N SER A 43 -0.46 -10.64 4.26
CA SER A 43 -1.29 -11.84 4.40
C SER A 43 -0.73 -12.85 5.41
N ALA A 44 0.59 -13.12 5.37
CA ALA A 44 1.25 -14.04 6.27
C ALA A 44 1.23 -13.53 7.73
N VAL A 45 1.56 -12.26 7.94
CA VAL A 45 1.52 -11.63 9.27
C VAL A 45 0.10 -11.64 9.84
N SER A 46 -0.90 -11.36 9.01
CA SER A 46 -2.30 -11.35 9.43
C SER A 46 -2.82 -12.74 9.78
N ALA A 47 -2.46 -13.76 9.00
CA ALA A 47 -2.80 -15.14 9.29
C ALA A 47 -2.17 -15.63 10.61
N LEU A 48 -0.89 -15.28 10.84
CA LEU A 48 -0.20 -15.59 12.10
C LEU A 48 -0.86 -14.90 13.31
N LEU A 49 -1.24 -13.64 13.16
CA LEU A 49 -1.96 -12.89 14.20
C LEU A 49 -3.31 -13.53 14.54
N LEU A 50 -4.08 -13.90 13.51
CA LEU A 50 -5.37 -14.59 13.69
C LEU A 50 -5.18 -15.93 14.40
N TRP A 51 -4.21 -16.72 13.96
CA TRP A 51 -3.89 -18.01 14.57
C TRP A 51 -3.51 -17.87 16.05
N LEU A 52 -2.68 -16.89 16.39
CA LEU A 52 -2.32 -16.58 17.78
C LEU A 52 -3.53 -16.13 18.61
N SER A 53 -4.41 -15.29 18.03
CA SER A 53 -5.59 -14.80 18.74
C SER A 53 -6.61 -15.90 19.06
N GLN A 54 -6.86 -16.81 18.12
CA GLN A 54 -7.77 -17.95 18.30
C GLN A 54 -7.21 -18.94 19.33
N SER A 55 -5.91 -19.25 19.23
CA SER A 55 -5.23 -20.14 20.17
C SER A 55 -5.25 -19.59 21.61
N CYS A 56 -5.22 -18.26 21.76
CA CYS A 56 -5.25 -17.61 23.07
C CYS A 56 -6.64 -17.62 23.73
N LEU A 57 -7.72 -17.40 22.94
CA LEU A 57 -9.11 -17.45 23.44
C LEU A 57 -9.49 -18.82 24.03
N GLN A 58 -8.84 -19.88 23.53
CA GLN A 58 -9.18 -21.26 23.88
C GLN A 58 -8.39 -21.80 25.07
N TYR A 59 -7.21 -21.23 25.41
CA TYR A 59 -6.29 -21.83 26.40
C TYR A 59 -5.46 -20.89 27.29
N CYS A 60 -5.63 -19.55 27.29
CA CYS A 60 -4.71 -18.71 28.07
C CYS A 60 -5.34 -17.58 28.90
N GLY A 61 -5.03 -17.58 30.20
CA GLY A 61 -4.91 -16.36 30.99
C GLY A 61 -3.74 -15.54 30.43
N ILE A 62 -4.03 -14.29 30.08
CA ILE A 62 -3.17 -13.36 29.32
C ILE A 62 -1.74 -13.33 29.88
N SER A 63 -0.81 -14.00 29.19
CA SER A 63 0.61 -13.96 29.54
C SER A 63 1.31 -12.77 28.86
N ARG A 64 2.29 -12.17 29.56
CA ARG A 64 3.06 -11.00 29.10
C ARG A 64 3.83 -11.23 27.79
N GLN A 65 4.08 -12.49 27.41
CA GLN A 65 4.76 -12.87 26.16
C GLN A 65 3.87 -12.70 24.92
N ILE A 66 2.56 -12.93 25.03
CA ILE A 66 1.61 -12.80 23.90
C ILE A 66 1.42 -11.32 23.52
N GLY A 67 1.41 -10.42 24.51
CA GLY A 67 1.34 -8.98 24.28
C GLY A 67 2.55 -8.42 23.52
N GLY A 68 3.76 -8.92 23.80
CA GLY A 68 4.97 -8.50 23.08
C GLY A 68 4.99 -8.95 21.61
N ALA A 69 4.48 -10.14 21.30
CA ALA A 69 4.44 -10.65 19.93
C ALA A 69 3.50 -9.82 19.04
N VAL A 70 2.33 -9.43 19.55
CA VAL A 70 1.37 -8.58 18.80
C VAL A 70 1.99 -7.24 18.41
N GLN A 71 2.77 -6.62 19.31
CA GLN A 71 3.43 -5.35 19.04
C GLN A 71 4.43 -5.46 17.88
N VAL A 72 5.20 -6.55 17.82
CA VAL A 72 6.13 -6.82 16.71
C VAL A 72 5.39 -6.95 15.38
N PHE A 73 4.25 -7.65 15.36
CA PHE A 73 3.44 -7.80 14.15
C PHE A 73 2.80 -6.48 13.70
N ALA A 74 2.32 -5.64 14.63
CA ALA A 74 1.79 -4.32 14.31
C ALA A 74 2.87 -3.42 13.67
N ILE A 75 4.10 -3.45 14.20
CA ILE A 75 5.24 -2.72 13.64
C ILE A 75 5.61 -3.28 12.24
N ALA A 76 5.60 -4.60 12.07
CA ALA A 76 5.86 -5.23 10.78
C ALA A 76 4.83 -4.82 9.72
N LEU A 77 3.53 -4.86 10.07
CA LEU A 77 2.45 -4.38 9.20
C LEU A 77 2.60 -2.91 8.86
N TYR A 78 2.94 -2.08 9.85
CA TYR A 78 3.21 -0.67 9.61
C TYR A 78 4.36 -0.46 8.61
N GLY A 79 5.48 -1.17 8.79
CA GLY A 79 6.62 -1.07 7.88
C GLY A 79 6.26 -1.47 6.44
N LEU A 80 5.46 -2.53 6.28
CA LEU A 80 4.96 -2.97 4.98
C LEU A 80 4.04 -1.93 4.33
N LEU A 81 3.10 -1.36 5.08
CA LEU A 81 2.20 -0.30 4.60
C LEU A 81 2.95 0.99 4.28
N HIS A 82 3.94 1.36 5.09
CA HIS A 82 4.80 2.50 4.82
C HIS A 82 5.56 2.30 3.51
N TYR A 83 6.17 1.13 3.31
CA TYR A 83 6.86 0.81 2.08
C TYR A 83 5.93 0.86 0.87
N GLN A 84 4.73 0.28 0.96
CA GLN A 84 3.71 0.39 -0.08
C GLN A 84 3.31 1.84 -0.37
N SER A 85 3.16 2.68 0.65
CA SER A 85 2.84 4.10 0.53
C SER A 85 3.92 4.87 -0.25
N THR A 86 5.21 4.58 -0.03
CA THR A 86 6.29 5.20 -0.83
C THR A 86 6.21 4.85 -2.32
N TRP A 87 5.76 3.63 -2.64
CA TRP A 87 5.52 3.24 -4.04
C TRP A 87 4.24 3.84 -4.60
N LEU A 88 3.23 4.04 -3.76
CA LEU A 88 2.00 4.74 -4.13
C LEU A 88 2.29 6.21 -4.45
N GLU A 89 3.18 6.87 -3.72
CA GLU A 89 3.63 8.22 -4.03
C GLU A 89 4.28 8.28 -5.42
N LYS A 90 5.16 7.31 -5.74
CA LYS A 90 5.73 7.20 -7.10
C LYS A 90 4.69 6.95 -8.17
N ARG A 91 3.59 6.27 -7.82
CA ARG A 91 2.46 6.04 -8.73
C ARG A 91 1.62 7.31 -8.92
N CYS A 92 1.44 8.11 -7.87
CA CYS A 92 0.82 9.43 -7.93
C CYS A 92 1.66 10.40 -8.78
N ASN A 93 2.99 10.40 -8.61
CA ASN A 93 3.93 11.15 -9.46
C ASN A 93 3.83 10.76 -10.94
N ASP A 94 3.59 9.48 -11.24
CA ASP A 94 3.36 9.02 -12.60
C ASP A 94 1.98 9.46 -13.12
N ALA A 95 0.95 9.41 -12.29
CA ALA A 95 -0.40 9.84 -12.66
C ALA A 95 -0.59 11.36 -12.72
N GLY A 96 0.31 12.12 -12.07
CA GLY A 96 0.19 13.56 -11.89
C GLY A 96 -0.90 14.01 -10.92
N LYS A 97 -1.55 13.08 -10.20
CA LYS A 97 -2.66 13.36 -9.29
C LYS A 97 -2.83 12.26 -8.26
N GLY A 98 -3.66 12.52 -7.25
CA GLY A 98 -3.97 11.52 -6.21
C GLY A 98 -3.05 11.56 -4.99
N HIS A 99 -2.26 12.62 -4.83
CA HIS A 99 -1.39 12.81 -3.67
C HIS A 99 -2.18 12.98 -2.37
N TYR A 100 -3.27 13.76 -2.41
CA TYR A 100 -4.05 14.05 -1.20
C TYR A 100 -4.71 12.78 -0.61
N PRO A 101 -5.41 11.93 -1.39
CA PRO A 101 -5.92 10.65 -0.89
C PRO A 101 -4.82 9.71 -0.40
N ALA A 102 -3.68 9.64 -1.09
CA ALA A 102 -2.56 8.78 -0.71
C ALA A 102 -1.98 9.16 0.67
N ILE A 103 -1.84 10.47 0.94
CA ILE A 103 -1.38 10.98 2.24
C ILE A 103 -2.38 10.63 3.35
N TRP A 104 -3.69 10.80 3.09
CA TRP A 104 -4.73 10.43 4.04
C TRP A 104 -4.72 8.94 4.38
N MET A 105 -4.61 8.08 3.36
CA MET A 105 -4.50 6.63 3.56
C MET A 105 -3.30 6.27 4.44
N PHE A 106 -2.15 6.90 4.23
CA PHE A 106 -0.96 6.67 5.06
C PHE A 106 -1.15 7.13 6.52
N ARG A 107 -1.73 8.31 6.74
CA ARG A 107 -2.01 8.82 8.09
C ARG A 107 -2.97 7.92 8.86
N ILE A 108 -4.03 7.44 8.21
CA ILE A 108 -4.97 6.49 8.82
C ILE A 108 -4.24 5.19 9.20
N SER A 109 -3.34 4.69 8.34
CA SER A 109 -2.53 3.51 8.65
C SER A 109 -1.63 3.72 9.88
N ILE A 110 -1.06 4.91 10.08
CA ILE A 110 -0.27 5.23 11.30
C ILE A 110 -1.16 5.16 12.54
N VAL A 111 -2.34 5.79 12.49
CA VAL A 111 -3.27 5.82 13.64
C VAL A 111 -3.73 4.40 13.98
N LEU A 112 -4.08 3.60 12.96
CA LEU A 112 -4.46 2.20 13.15
C LEU A 112 -3.31 1.36 13.72
N ALA A 113 -2.07 1.58 13.27
CA ALA A 113 -0.90 0.94 13.84
C ALA A 113 -0.75 1.26 15.33
N ALA A 114 -0.83 2.54 15.71
CA ALA A 114 -0.75 2.96 17.10
C ALA A 114 -1.85 2.35 17.97
N ILE A 115 -3.10 2.33 17.49
CA ILE A 115 -4.22 1.71 18.21
C ILE A 115 -4.03 0.20 18.33
N SER A 116 -3.49 -0.46 17.30
CA SER A 116 -3.27 -1.91 17.31
C SER A 116 -2.23 -2.38 18.33
N LEU A 117 -1.35 -1.50 18.80
CA LEU A 117 -0.43 -1.78 19.91
C LEU A 117 -1.16 -1.98 21.25
N ILE A 118 -2.39 -1.47 21.37
CA ILE A 118 -3.24 -1.57 22.56
C ILE A 118 -4.37 -2.58 22.31
N LEU A 119 -4.98 -2.54 21.12
CA LEU A 119 -6.14 -3.34 20.73
C LEU A 119 -5.81 -4.16 19.47
N PRO A 120 -5.39 -5.43 19.62
CA PRO A 120 -4.93 -6.28 18.51
C PRO A 120 -5.92 -6.41 17.35
N VAL A 121 -7.23 -6.26 17.62
CA VAL A 121 -8.30 -6.35 16.61
C VAL A 121 -8.14 -5.30 15.48
N PHE A 122 -7.46 -4.18 15.76
CA PHE A 122 -7.24 -3.12 14.76
C PHE A 122 -6.18 -3.47 13.71
N THR A 123 -5.50 -4.61 13.83
CA THR A 123 -4.61 -5.14 12.78
C THR A 123 -5.40 -5.51 11.50
N LEU A 124 -6.64 -5.95 11.60
CA LEU A 124 -7.50 -6.26 10.43
C LEU A 124 -7.83 -5.01 9.58
N PRO A 125 -8.26 -3.88 10.17
CA PRO A 125 -8.34 -2.60 9.46
C PRO A 125 -7.05 -2.18 8.76
N MET A 126 -5.87 -2.51 9.30
CA MET A 126 -4.59 -2.23 8.63
C MET A 126 -4.42 -3.05 7.35
N VAL A 127 -4.84 -4.32 7.33
CA VAL A 127 -4.87 -5.18 6.13
C VAL A 127 -5.79 -4.59 5.07
N ALA A 128 -6.99 -4.17 5.47
CA ALA A 128 -7.93 -3.48 4.59
C ALA A 128 -7.33 -2.18 4.04
N GLY A 129 -6.60 -1.43 4.87
CA GLY A 129 -5.84 -0.25 4.44
C GLY A 129 -4.78 -0.55 3.38
N GLY A 130 -4.05 -1.66 3.52
CA GLY A 130 -3.07 -2.11 2.51
C GLY A 130 -3.70 -2.48 1.17
N LEU A 131 -4.85 -3.18 1.21
CA LEU A 131 -5.61 -3.45 -0.01
C LEU A 131 -6.14 -2.17 -0.66
N LEU A 132 -6.64 -1.23 0.16
CA LEU A 132 -7.15 0.04 -0.34
C LEU A 132 -6.04 0.85 -1.03
N GLN A 133 -4.84 0.93 -0.43
CA GLN A 133 -3.68 1.58 -1.04
C GLN A 133 -3.28 0.90 -2.37
N PHE A 134 -3.35 -0.43 -2.44
CA PHE A 134 -3.04 -1.19 -3.65
C PHE A 134 -4.05 -0.90 -4.76
N VAL A 135 -5.35 -1.03 -4.47
CA VAL A 135 -6.45 -0.78 -5.40
C VAL A 135 -6.41 0.67 -5.89
N TYR A 136 -6.17 1.62 -4.99
CA TYR A 136 -6.04 3.02 -5.35
C TYR A 136 -4.91 3.26 -6.35
N GLY A 137 -3.72 2.70 -6.11
CA GLY A 137 -2.60 2.77 -7.04
C GLY A 137 -2.86 2.13 -8.41
N MET A 138 -3.72 1.10 -8.45
CA MET A 138 -4.14 0.43 -9.68
C MET A 138 -5.15 1.24 -10.49
N ILE A 139 -6.02 2.02 -9.84
CA ILE A 139 -7.05 2.83 -10.52
C ILE A 139 -6.44 4.11 -11.11
N LEU A 140 -5.35 4.63 -10.53
CA LEU A 140 -4.69 5.84 -11.02
C LEU A 140 -4.34 5.74 -12.53
N PRO A 141 -4.59 6.81 -13.31
CA PRO A 141 -4.36 6.80 -14.76
C PRO A 141 -2.88 6.75 -15.09
N SER A 142 -2.53 6.07 -16.18
CA SER A 142 -1.15 5.99 -16.66
C SER A 142 -0.81 7.23 -17.49
N ASN A 143 0.39 7.78 -17.31
CA ASN A 143 0.88 8.88 -18.15
C ASN A 143 2.02 8.39 -19.06
N PRO A 144 1.83 8.34 -20.39
CA PRO A 144 2.85 7.87 -21.31
C PRO A 144 3.90 8.94 -21.65
N LEU A 145 3.71 10.19 -21.20
CA LEU A 145 4.64 11.29 -21.47
C LEU A 145 5.67 11.43 -20.34
N PRO A 146 6.90 11.87 -20.63
CA PRO A 146 7.84 12.29 -19.59
C PRO A 146 7.27 13.45 -18.77
N ASN A 147 7.64 13.54 -17.49
CA ASN A 147 7.33 14.69 -16.64
C ASN A 147 8.55 15.04 -15.79
N LEU A 148 8.47 16.08 -14.95
CA LEU A 148 9.55 16.48 -14.03
C LEU A 148 10.08 15.35 -13.13
N MET A 149 9.30 14.28 -12.92
CA MET A 149 9.65 13.13 -12.08
C MET A 149 10.31 11.98 -12.88
N GLY A 150 10.60 12.20 -14.17
CA GLY A 150 11.36 11.31 -15.05
C GLY A 150 10.55 10.69 -16.20
N TYR A 151 11.19 9.76 -16.91
CA TYR A 151 10.61 9.05 -18.05
C TYR A 151 9.75 7.83 -17.65
N PRO A 152 8.68 7.51 -18.41
CA PRO A 152 7.96 6.25 -18.25
C PRO A 152 8.90 5.08 -18.57
N LYS A 153 8.97 4.10 -17.66
CA LYS A 153 9.85 2.94 -17.80
C LYS A 153 9.14 1.79 -18.48
N THR A 154 9.83 1.15 -19.42
CA THR A 154 9.36 -0.06 -20.10
C THR A 154 9.19 -1.21 -19.10
N ASN A 155 8.13 -1.99 -19.28
CA ASN A 155 7.85 -3.14 -18.43
C ASN A 155 8.39 -4.40 -19.10
N SER A 156 9.21 -5.17 -18.39
CA SER A 156 9.64 -6.50 -18.84
C SER A 156 8.54 -7.54 -18.63
N THR A 157 8.61 -8.67 -19.35
CA THR A 157 7.68 -9.79 -19.22
C THR A 157 7.62 -10.33 -17.78
N ALA A 158 8.78 -10.43 -17.11
CA ALA A 158 8.85 -10.85 -15.71
C ALA A 158 8.07 -9.90 -14.77
N LEU A 159 8.14 -8.59 -15.03
CA LEU A 159 7.41 -7.59 -14.25
C LEU A 159 5.90 -7.71 -14.44
N GLN A 160 5.45 -8.04 -15.66
CA GLN A 160 4.04 -8.28 -15.96
C GLN A 160 3.51 -9.51 -15.23
N ILE A 161 4.29 -10.60 -15.19
CA ILE A 161 3.93 -11.81 -14.43
C ILE A 161 3.81 -11.49 -12.94
N CYS A 162 4.78 -10.78 -12.37
CA CYS A 162 4.73 -10.37 -10.95
C CYS A 162 3.53 -9.47 -10.66
N ALA A 163 3.20 -8.54 -11.55
CA ALA A 163 2.03 -7.68 -11.42
C ALA A 163 0.71 -8.48 -11.44
N LEU A 164 0.61 -9.49 -12.32
CA LEU A 164 -0.55 -10.37 -12.39
C LEU A 164 -0.71 -11.19 -11.11
N LEU A 165 0.39 -11.76 -10.60
CA LEU A 165 0.40 -12.46 -9.30
C LEU A 165 -0.01 -11.53 -8.15
N ALA A 166 0.41 -10.26 -8.18
CA ALA A 166 0.03 -9.29 -7.16
C ALA A 166 -1.49 -9.05 -7.17
N CYS A 167 -2.09 -8.91 -8.35
CA CYS A 167 -3.53 -8.76 -8.50
C CYS A 167 -4.29 -9.99 -7.99
N ILE A 168 -3.84 -11.21 -8.34
CA ILE A 168 -4.43 -12.46 -7.82
C ILE A 168 -4.35 -12.49 -6.30
N THR A 169 -3.18 -12.16 -5.73
CA THR A 169 -2.97 -12.13 -4.28
C THR A 169 -3.90 -11.12 -3.60
N ALA A 170 -4.06 -9.92 -4.16
CA ALA A 170 -4.96 -8.91 -3.62
C ALA A 170 -6.43 -9.38 -3.63
N VAL A 171 -6.87 -10.07 -4.70
CA VAL A 171 -8.22 -10.66 -4.76
C VAL A 171 -8.40 -11.74 -3.70
N LEU A 172 -7.43 -12.64 -3.56
CA LEU A 172 -7.47 -13.70 -2.53
C LEU A 172 -7.49 -13.11 -1.11
N MET A 173 -6.72 -12.06 -0.85
CA MET A 173 -6.75 -11.34 0.42
C MET A 173 -8.11 -10.69 0.69
N ALA A 174 -8.73 -10.08 -0.33
CA ALA A 174 -10.06 -9.48 -0.21
C ALA A 174 -11.14 -10.52 0.09
N LEU A 175 -11.11 -11.67 -0.61
CA LEU A 175 -11.99 -12.81 -0.34
C LEU A 175 -11.75 -13.39 1.06
N GLY A 176 -10.48 -13.50 1.45
CA GLY A 176 -10.08 -13.91 2.79
C GLY A 176 -10.70 -13.02 3.86
N LEU A 177 -10.49 -11.69 3.77
CA LEU A 177 -11.10 -10.73 4.70
C LEU A 177 -12.61 -10.92 4.81
N LEU A 178 -13.30 -11.12 3.69
CA LEU A 178 -14.76 -11.34 3.66
C LEU A 178 -15.21 -12.63 4.36
N HIS A 179 -14.37 -13.67 4.36
CA HIS A 179 -14.66 -14.94 5.01
C HIS A 179 -14.35 -14.92 6.53
N TRP A 180 -13.54 -13.96 6.98
CA TRP A 180 -13.20 -13.79 8.40
C TRP A 180 -14.14 -12.83 9.15
N PHE A 181 -15.04 -12.12 8.44
CA PHE A 181 -16.13 -11.30 8.99
C PHE A 181 -17.47 -12.05 8.90
#